data_AF-A0AA86RGX5-F1
#
_entry.id   AF-A0AA86RGX5-F1
#
_cell.length_a   1.000
_cell.length_b   1.000
_cell.length_c   1.000
_cell.angle_alpha   90.00
_cell.angle_beta   90.00
_cell.angle_gamma   90.00
#
_symmetry.space_group_name_H-M   'P 1'
#
loop_
_entity.id
_entity.type
_entity.pdbx_description
1 polymer ?
#
loop_
_entity_poly.entity_id
_entity_poly.type
_entity_poly.pdbx_seq_one_letter_code
_entity_poly.pdbx_strand_id
1 'polypeptide(L)'
;MEDYNKLMNCLGQSITDISSGGELSLLKQVIEMKSQLNKDIVKRQINQQQKIQSVVNQLKQQQPSIEPQTKVPAAQSLIGKANELQKQVEQLRNQRNQCVEQLNKLKEQKESQGQIKLTEAQQIEQALALYHQLTGVFWDADETGYVLSEEIAKPIKYCDDLDGTEQLWEMIDM
;
A
#
# COMPACT_ATOMS: atom_id res chain seq x y z
N MET A 1 -41.50 6.09 29.45
CA MET A 1 -41.33 4.92 30.35
C MET A 1 -42.66 4.42 30.89
N GLU A 2 -43.59 5.28 31.34
CA GLU A 2 -44.92 4.86 31.78
C GLU A 2 -45.74 4.10 30.72
N ASP A 3 -45.75 4.57 29.47
CA ASP A 3 -46.49 3.89 28.38
C ASP A 3 -45.95 2.49 28.09
N TYR A 4 -44.66 2.27 28.28
CA TYR A 4 -44.01 0.98 28.10
C TYR A 4 -44.37 0.01 29.23
N ASN A 5 -44.36 0.49 30.49
CA ASN A 5 -44.76 -0.33 31.64
C ASN A 5 -46.25 -0.70 31.62
N LYS A 6 -47.12 0.19 31.14
CA LYS A 6 -48.55 -0.12 30.91
C LYS A 6 -48.71 -1.19 29.83
N LEU A 7 -47.95 -1.11 28.75
CA LEU A 7 -47.97 -2.12 27.69
C LEU A 7 -47.51 -3.50 28.21
N MET A 8 -46.45 -3.54 29.02
CA MET A 8 -45.92 -4.79 29.58
C MET A 8 -46.87 -5.43 30.60
N ASN A 9 -47.56 -4.63 31.41
CA ASN A 9 -48.58 -5.16 32.33
C ASN A 9 -49.80 -5.72 31.59
N CYS A 10 -50.27 -5.05 30.53
CA CYS A 10 -51.32 -5.59 29.68
C CYS A 10 -50.87 -6.88 28.98
N LEU A 11 -49.64 -6.93 28.45
CA LEU A 11 -49.06 -8.14 27.85
C LEU A 11 -49.00 -9.31 28.84
N GLY A 12 -48.67 -9.05 30.11
CA GLY A 12 -48.65 -10.08 31.16
C GLY A 12 -50.04 -10.66 31.46
N GLN A 13 -51.08 -9.82 31.55
CA GLN A 13 -52.47 -10.27 31.69
C GLN A 13 -52.94 -11.03 30.44
N SER A 14 -52.54 -10.54 29.27
CA SER A 14 -52.86 -11.15 27.99
C SER A 14 -52.28 -12.56 27.79
N ILE A 15 -51.07 -12.83 28.29
CA ILE A 15 -50.47 -14.19 28.22
C ILE A 15 -51.25 -15.18 29.10
N THR A 16 -51.80 -14.72 30.23
CA THR A 16 -52.56 -15.56 31.15
C THR A 16 -53.91 -15.99 30.54
N ASP A 17 -54.53 -15.12 29.74
CA ASP A 17 -55.79 -15.41 29.03
C ASP A 17 -55.60 -16.37 27.83
N ILE A 18 -54.42 -16.38 27.20
CA ILE A 18 -54.04 -17.34 26.12
C ILE A 18 -54.04 -18.77 26.66
N SER A 19 -53.49 -18.99 27.87
CA SER A 19 -53.48 -20.31 28.53
C SER A 19 -54.87 -20.88 28.84
N SER A 20 -55.91 -20.04 28.81
CA SER A 20 -57.32 -20.40 29.02
C SER A 20 -58.16 -20.48 27.74
N GLY A 21 -57.54 -20.44 26.55
CA GLY A 21 -58.23 -20.63 25.26
C GLY A 21 -58.90 -19.38 24.68
N GLY A 22 -58.54 -18.17 25.16
CA GLY A 22 -59.08 -16.88 24.72
C GLY A 22 -58.37 -16.22 23.53
N GLU A 23 -57.58 -16.98 22.75
CA GLU A 23 -56.60 -16.49 21.78
C GLU A 23 -57.16 -15.48 20.74
N LEU A 24 -58.41 -15.69 20.28
CA LEU A 24 -59.01 -14.84 19.25
C LEU A 24 -59.42 -13.44 19.78
N SER A 25 -59.88 -13.35 21.03
CA SER A 25 -60.26 -12.08 21.67
C SER A 25 -59.02 -11.21 21.93
N LEU A 26 -57.93 -11.85 22.32
CA LEU A 26 -56.63 -11.24 22.52
C LEU A 26 -56.03 -10.69 21.23
N LEU A 27 -56.06 -11.49 20.16
CA LEU A 27 -55.59 -11.04 18.86
C LEU A 27 -56.39 -9.81 18.39
N LYS A 28 -57.71 -9.80 18.62
CA LYS A 28 -58.57 -8.65 18.33
C LYS A 28 -58.20 -7.42 19.17
N GLN A 29 -57.97 -7.59 20.46
CA GLN A 29 -57.58 -6.49 21.36
C GLN A 29 -56.20 -5.92 20.99
N VAL A 30 -55.23 -6.77 20.65
CA VAL A 30 -53.90 -6.34 20.18
C VAL A 30 -54.01 -5.58 18.85
N ILE A 31 -54.86 -6.03 17.92
CA ILE A 31 -55.11 -5.33 16.64
C ILE A 31 -55.76 -3.96 16.90
N GLU A 32 -56.75 -3.88 17.79
CA GLU A 32 -57.42 -2.64 18.17
C GLU A 32 -56.45 -1.65 18.85
N MET A 33 -55.62 -2.14 19.78
CA MET A 33 -54.58 -1.33 20.42
C MET A 33 -53.54 -0.83 19.41
N LYS A 34 -53.08 -1.69 18.50
CA LYS A 34 -52.14 -1.30 17.43
C LYS A 34 -52.75 -0.25 16.50
N SER A 35 -54.03 -0.41 16.14
CA SER A 35 -54.77 0.56 15.33
C SER A 35 -54.87 1.91 16.02
N GLN A 36 -55.19 1.92 17.33
CA GLN A 36 -55.28 3.14 18.11
C GLN A 36 -53.91 3.83 18.26
N LEU A 37 -52.86 3.06 18.54
CA LEU A 37 -51.50 3.58 18.64
C LEU A 37 -51.03 4.19 17.30
N ASN A 38 -51.34 3.55 16.18
CA ASN A 38 -51.06 4.10 14.86
C ASN A 38 -51.79 5.42 14.59
N LYS A 39 -53.08 5.52 14.98
CA LYS A 39 -53.84 6.78 14.86
C LYS A 39 -53.19 7.89 15.69
N ASP A 40 -52.75 7.58 16.90
CA ASP A 40 -52.12 8.57 17.79
C ASP A 40 -50.74 9.01 17.28
N ILE A 41 -49.95 8.08 16.73
CA ILE A 41 -48.66 8.39 16.09
C ILE A 41 -48.87 9.30 14.86
N VAL A 42 -49.83 8.96 13.99
CA VAL A 42 -50.14 9.78 12.79
C VAL A 42 -50.59 11.18 13.21
N LYS A 43 -51.47 11.29 14.22
CA LYS A 43 -51.91 12.58 14.74
C LYS A 43 -50.75 13.40 15.32
N ARG A 44 -49.82 12.76 16.04
CA ARG A 44 -48.60 13.42 16.56
C ARG A 44 -47.67 13.87 15.43
N GLN A 45 -47.47 13.05 14.39
CA GLN A 45 -46.67 13.41 13.22
C GLN A 45 -47.29 14.59 12.46
N ILE A 46 -48.61 14.60 12.24
CA ILE A 46 -49.29 15.73 11.58
C ILE A 46 -49.10 17.01 12.40
N ASN A 47 -49.29 16.95 13.72
CA ASN A 47 -49.08 18.11 14.59
C ASN A 47 -47.63 18.60 14.60
N GLN A 48 -46.64 17.69 14.57
CA GLN A 48 -45.22 18.05 14.45
C GLN A 48 -44.91 18.68 13.09
N GLN A 49 -45.46 18.12 12.01
CA GLN A 49 -45.28 18.63 10.66
C GLN A 49 -45.91 20.02 10.51
N GLN A 50 -47.08 20.26 11.11
CA GLN A 50 -47.69 21.59 11.17
C GLN A 50 -46.85 22.58 11.97
N LYS A 51 -46.25 22.17 13.10
CA LYS A 51 -45.30 23.02 13.85
C LYS A 51 -44.07 23.36 13.02
N ILE A 52 -43.46 22.38 12.35
CA ILE A 52 -42.32 22.62 11.44
C ILE A 52 -42.72 23.57 10.31
N GLN A 53 -43.88 23.35 9.68
CA GLN A 53 -44.36 24.21 8.61
C GLN A 53 -44.62 25.64 9.11
N SER A 54 -45.15 25.80 10.32
CA SER A 54 -45.35 27.12 10.94
C SER A 54 -44.02 27.83 11.22
N VAL A 55 -43.00 27.11 11.68
CA VAL A 55 -41.65 27.64 11.90
C VAL A 55 -40.98 28.00 10.58
N VAL A 56 -41.11 27.16 9.55
CA VAL A 56 -40.60 27.45 8.20
C VAL A 56 -41.30 28.67 7.60
N ASN A 57 -42.61 28.82 7.80
CA ASN A 57 -43.34 30.00 7.33
C ASN A 57 -42.95 31.26 8.12
N GLN A 58 -42.73 31.15 9.43
CA GLN A 58 -42.20 32.25 10.25
C GLN A 58 -40.77 32.64 9.83
N LEU A 59 -39.90 31.67 9.53
CA LEU A 59 -38.56 31.91 9.00
C LEU A 59 -38.59 32.52 7.59
N LYS A 60 -39.58 32.16 6.75
CA LYS A 60 -39.76 32.80 5.44
C LYS A 60 -40.29 34.23 5.56
N GLN A 61 -41.15 34.51 6.54
CA GLN A 61 -41.65 35.87 6.81
C GLN A 61 -40.63 36.74 7.53
N GLN A 62 -39.74 36.14 8.33
CA GLN A 62 -38.49 36.73 8.76
C GLN A 62 -37.46 36.61 7.63
N GLN A 63 -37.68 37.31 6.52
CA GLN A 63 -36.58 37.83 5.73
C GLN A 63 -36.13 39.15 6.38
N PRO A 64 -35.19 39.16 7.32
CA PRO A 64 -34.34 40.32 7.43
C PRO A 64 -33.47 40.30 6.16
N SER A 65 -33.48 41.40 5.42
CA SER A 65 -32.44 41.74 4.47
C SER A 65 -31.12 41.87 5.23
N ILE A 66 -30.53 40.74 5.61
CA ILE A 66 -29.16 40.66 6.09
C ILE A 66 -28.42 39.98 4.95
N GLU A 67 -27.73 40.82 4.16
CA GLU A 67 -26.58 40.37 3.38
C GLU A 67 -25.73 39.44 4.24
N PRO A 68 -25.16 38.35 3.70
CA PRO A 68 -24.26 37.51 4.46
C PRO A 68 -22.95 38.28 4.71
N GLN A 69 -22.94 39.15 5.71
CA GLN A 69 -21.71 39.71 6.23
C GLN A 69 -21.00 38.61 7.02
N THR A 70 -19.76 38.33 6.62
CA THR A 70 -18.70 37.64 7.40
C THR A 70 -18.66 36.11 7.45
N LYS A 71 -18.72 35.42 6.29
CA LYS A 71 -17.98 34.13 6.09
C LYS A 71 -17.07 34.10 4.85
N VAL A 72 -17.03 35.18 4.08
CA VAL A 72 -16.21 35.32 2.86
C VAL A 72 -14.70 35.26 3.12
N PRO A 73 -14.13 35.90 4.18
CA PRO A 73 -12.68 35.90 4.39
C PRO A 73 -12.11 34.51 4.69
N ALA A 74 -12.84 33.70 5.47
CA ALA A 74 -12.44 32.34 5.82
C ALA A 74 -12.51 31.41 4.60
N ALA A 75 -13.55 31.53 3.77
CA ALA A 75 -13.67 30.76 2.54
C ALA A 75 -12.59 31.14 1.50
N GLN A 76 -12.31 32.43 1.32
CA GLN A 76 -11.23 32.89 0.43
C GLN A 76 -9.84 32.47 0.94
N SER A 77 -9.61 32.52 2.26
CA SER A 77 -8.37 32.00 2.86
C SER A 77 -8.19 30.50 2.64
N LEU A 78 -9.27 29.72 2.78
CA LEU A 78 -9.25 28.28 2.50
C LEU A 78 -8.98 27.97 1.02
N ILE A 79 -9.57 28.74 0.10
CA ILE A 79 -9.30 28.63 -1.35
C ILE A 79 -7.84 28.97 -1.64
N GLY A 80 -7.29 30.03 -1.02
CA GLY A 80 -5.88 30.39 -1.12
C GLY A 80 -4.96 29.25 -0.68
N LYS A 81 -5.23 28.68 0.50
CA LYS A 81 -4.48 27.52 1.05
C LYS A 81 -4.61 26.28 0.17
N ALA A 82 -5.78 26.01 -0.40
CA ALA A 82 -5.99 24.88 -1.29
C ALA A 82 -5.18 25.02 -2.59
N ASN A 83 -5.15 26.22 -3.18
CA ASN A 83 -4.34 26.52 -4.36
C ASN A 83 -2.83 26.42 -4.07
N GLU A 84 -2.42 26.85 -2.88
CA GLU A 84 -1.02 26.79 -2.45
C GLU A 84 -0.57 25.34 -2.20
N LEU A 85 -1.41 24.54 -1.54
CA LEU A 85 -1.22 23.09 -1.40
C LEU A 85 -1.18 22.39 -2.76
N GLN A 86 -2.05 22.77 -3.70
CA GLN A 86 -2.06 22.19 -5.04
C GLN A 86 -0.74 22.47 -5.78
N LYS A 87 -0.21 23.70 -5.68
CA LYS A 87 1.11 24.03 -6.23
C LYS A 87 2.24 23.23 -5.56
N GLN A 88 2.20 23.06 -4.24
CA GLN A 88 3.18 22.26 -3.51
C GLN A 88 3.13 20.78 -3.92
N VAL A 89 1.93 20.21 -4.08
CA VAL A 89 1.76 18.83 -4.57
C VAL A 89 2.33 18.68 -5.98
N GLU A 90 2.11 19.65 -6.85
CA GLU A 90 2.63 19.63 -8.22
C GLU A 90 4.16 19.75 -8.26
N GLN A 91 4.74 20.61 -7.41
CA GLN A 91 6.20 20.70 -7.22
C GLN A 91 6.79 19.39 -6.68
N LEU A 92 6.20 18.81 -5.63
CA LEU A 92 6.64 17.54 -5.06
C LEU A 92 6.53 16.40 -6.08
N ARG A 93 5.48 16.40 -6.91
CA ARG A 93 5.31 15.42 -7.99
C ARG A 93 6.42 15.56 -9.04
N ASN A 94 6.78 16.78 -9.41
CA ASN A 94 7.89 17.05 -10.33
C ASN A 94 9.23 16.62 -9.74
N GLN A 95 9.49 16.93 -8.46
CA GLN A 95 10.69 16.49 -7.75
C GLN A 95 10.77 14.96 -7.67
N ARG A 96 9.64 14.29 -7.37
CA ARG A 96 9.57 12.82 -7.37
C ARG A 96 9.88 12.25 -8.75
N ASN A 97 9.32 12.83 -9.82
CA ASN A 97 9.59 12.37 -11.19
C ASN A 97 11.07 12.53 -11.55
N GLN A 98 11.69 13.67 -11.24
CA GLN A 98 13.12 13.89 -11.46
C GLN A 98 13.98 12.89 -10.68
N CYS A 99 13.63 12.60 -9.43
CA CYS A 99 14.34 11.64 -8.60
C CYS A 99 14.22 10.21 -9.17
N VAL A 100 13.04 9.84 -9.70
CA VAL A 100 12.82 8.55 -10.37
C VAL A 100 13.65 8.44 -11.64
N GLU A 101 13.72 9.51 -12.45
CA GLU A 101 14.56 9.53 -13.66
C GLU A 101 16.05 9.38 -13.31
N GLN A 102 16.54 10.08 -12.28
CA GLN A 102 17.92 9.93 -11.80
C GLN A 102 18.20 8.51 -11.31
N LEU A 103 17.27 7.91 -10.58
CA LEU A 103 17.41 6.54 -10.07
C LEU A 103 17.46 5.53 -11.22
N ASN A 104 16.61 5.68 -12.24
CA ASN A 104 16.65 4.84 -13.44
C ASN A 104 17.97 4.97 -14.19
N LYS A 105 18.48 6.19 -14.39
CA LYS A 105 19.80 6.41 -15.02
C LYS A 105 20.94 5.74 -14.24
N LEU A 106 20.95 5.85 -12.92
CA LEU A 106 21.96 5.18 -12.08
C LEU A 106 21.84 3.65 -12.15
N LYS A 107 20.62 3.12 -12.24
CA LYS A 107 20.39 1.68 -12.39
C LYS A 107 20.95 1.17 -13.72
N GLU A 108 20.66 1.84 -14.83
CA GLU A 108 21.19 1.50 -16.16
C GLU A 108 22.73 1.57 -16.21
N GLN A 109 23.32 2.60 -15.58
CA GLN A 109 24.79 2.70 -15.47
C GLN A 109 25.39 1.55 -14.66
N LYS A 110 24.75 1.14 -13.56
CA LYS A 110 25.22 0.02 -12.74
C LYS A 110 25.10 -1.31 -13.50
N GLU A 111 24.00 -1.52 -14.22
CA GLU A 111 23.78 -2.73 -15.02
C GLU A 111 24.82 -2.86 -16.14
N SER A 112 25.09 -1.76 -16.87
CA SER A 112 26.11 -1.75 -17.91
C SER A 112 27.53 -1.98 -17.36
N GLN A 113 27.91 -1.34 -16.24
CA GLN A 113 29.20 -1.60 -15.59
C GLN A 113 29.32 -3.04 -15.07
N GLY A 114 28.24 -3.58 -14.50
CA GLY A 114 28.20 -4.97 -14.03
C GLY A 114 28.39 -5.95 -15.19
N GLN A 115 27.78 -5.68 -16.34
CA GLN A 115 27.87 -6.53 -17.53
C GLN A 115 29.27 -6.47 -18.17
N ILE A 116 29.91 -5.29 -18.20
CA ILE A 116 31.31 -5.14 -18.66
C ILE A 116 32.25 -5.97 -17.78
N LYS A 117 32.18 -5.81 -16.44
CA LYS A 117 33.02 -6.57 -15.51
C LYS A 117 32.81 -8.08 -15.59
N LEU A 118 31.57 -8.54 -15.80
CA LEU A 118 31.28 -9.95 -16.01
C LEU A 118 31.92 -10.48 -17.30
N THR A 119 31.88 -9.68 -18.37
CA THR A 119 32.48 -10.05 -19.66
C THR A 119 34.00 -10.09 -19.58
N GLU A 120 34.62 -9.11 -18.91
CA GLU A 120 36.07 -9.08 -18.65
C GLU A 120 36.51 -10.28 -17.81
N ALA A 121 35.79 -10.60 -16.72
CA ALA A 121 36.09 -11.76 -15.89
C ALA A 121 35.97 -13.07 -16.69
N GLN A 122 34.94 -13.21 -17.52
CA GLN A 122 34.79 -14.37 -18.41
C GLN A 122 35.91 -14.47 -19.44
N GLN A 123 36.38 -13.36 -20.00
CA GLN A 123 37.51 -13.34 -20.92
C GLN A 123 38.81 -13.75 -20.22
N ILE A 124 39.04 -13.26 -19.00
CA ILE A 124 40.20 -13.65 -18.18
C ILE A 124 40.13 -15.14 -17.86
N GLU A 125 38.99 -15.65 -17.38
CA GLU A 125 38.80 -17.08 -17.10
C GLU A 125 39.03 -17.94 -18.34
N GLN A 126 38.55 -17.53 -19.51
CA GLN A 126 38.79 -18.24 -20.77
C GLN A 126 40.27 -18.22 -21.18
N ALA A 127 40.94 -17.08 -21.07
CA ALA A 127 42.37 -16.96 -21.36
C ALA A 127 43.22 -17.81 -20.41
N LEU A 128 42.84 -17.84 -19.13
CA LEU A 128 43.52 -18.58 -18.08
C LEU A 128 43.29 -20.10 -18.25
N ALA A 129 42.07 -20.52 -18.62
CA ALA A 129 41.77 -21.90 -18.98
C ALA A 129 42.56 -22.35 -20.24
N LEU A 130 42.66 -21.51 -21.26
CA LEU A 130 43.48 -21.78 -22.45
C LEU A 130 44.96 -21.88 -22.10
N TYR A 131 45.47 -20.99 -21.25
CA TYR A 131 46.84 -21.03 -20.76
C TYR A 131 47.11 -22.36 -20.04
N HIS A 132 46.25 -22.75 -19.10
CA HIS A 132 46.36 -24.04 -18.41
C HIS A 132 46.25 -25.23 -19.37
N GLN A 133 45.38 -25.17 -20.38
CA GLN A 133 45.22 -26.25 -21.35
C GLN A 133 46.44 -26.40 -22.27
N LEU A 134 47.05 -25.29 -22.68
CA LEU A 134 48.21 -25.29 -23.57
C LEU A 134 49.50 -25.64 -22.86
N THR A 135 49.66 -25.16 -21.62
CA THR A 135 50.93 -25.24 -20.89
C THR A 135 50.89 -26.27 -19.76
N GLY A 136 49.72 -26.64 -19.24
CA GLY A 136 49.62 -27.45 -18.03
C GLY A 136 50.20 -26.76 -16.78
N VAL A 137 50.55 -25.47 -16.86
CA VAL A 137 51.16 -24.70 -15.77
C VAL A 137 50.09 -24.09 -14.87
N PHE A 138 50.25 -24.22 -13.55
CA PHE A 138 49.38 -23.65 -12.53
C PHE A 138 50.22 -22.92 -11.50
N TRP A 139 49.82 -21.70 -11.14
CA TRP A 139 50.50 -20.89 -10.13
C TRP A 139 49.67 -20.86 -8.84
N ASP A 140 50.25 -21.34 -7.74
CA ASP A 140 49.58 -21.42 -6.42
C ASP A 140 49.84 -20.17 -5.56
N ALA A 141 50.96 -19.49 -5.78
CA ALA A 141 51.35 -18.24 -5.13
C ALA A 141 52.18 -17.37 -6.11
N ASP A 142 52.46 -16.12 -5.73
CA ASP A 142 53.10 -15.10 -6.59
C ASP A 142 54.39 -15.57 -7.30
N GLU A 143 55.13 -16.53 -6.75
CA GLU A 143 56.38 -17.03 -7.33
C GLU A 143 56.47 -18.56 -7.44
N THR A 144 55.43 -19.33 -7.09
CA THR A 144 55.51 -20.80 -7.04
C THR A 144 54.30 -21.45 -7.67
N GLY A 145 54.53 -22.53 -8.42
CA GLY A 145 53.49 -23.26 -9.13
C GLY A 145 53.87 -24.72 -9.40
N TYR A 146 53.14 -25.34 -10.31
CA TYR A 146 53.43 -26.68 -10.83
C TYR A 146 53.05 -26.82 -12.30
N VAL A 147 53.70 -27.76 -13.00
CA VAL A 147 53.32 -28.21 -14.36
C VAL A 147 52.72 -29.61 -14.26
N LEU A 148 51.55 -29.81 -14.86
CA LEU A 148 50.94 -31.14 -15.02
C LEU A 148 51.57 -31.85 -16.21
N SER A 149 52.32 -32.93 -15.97
CA SER A 149 52.73 -33.89 -17.00
C SER A 149 51.88 -35.16 -16.91
N GLU A 150 51.99 -36.07 -17.89
CA GLU A 150 51.12 -37.27 -17.99
C GLU A 150 51.14 -38.16 -16.73
N GLU A 151 52.24 -38.15 -15.97
CA GLU A 151 52.44 -39.05 -14.83
C GLU A 151 52.40 -38.35 -13.45
N ILE A 152 52.85 -37.09 -13.36
CA ILE A 152 53.01 -36.37 -12.08
C ILE A 152 52.89 -34.84 -12.25
N ALA A 153 52.54 -34.14 -11.17
CA ALA A 153 52.69 -32.69 -11.08
C ALA A 153 54.12 -32.33 -10.66
N LYS A 154 54.84 -31.57 -11.49
CA LYS A 154 56.22 -31.13 -11.24
C LYS A 154 56.22 -29.70 -10.67
N PRO A 155 56.82 -29.42 -9.50
CA PRO A 155 56.85 -28.08 -8.94
C PRO A 155 57.74 -27.14 -9.77
N ILE A 156 57.35 -25.87 -9.88
CA ILE A 156 58.10 -24.80 -10.55
C ILE A 156 58.19 -23.55 -9.68
N LYS A 157 59.20 -22.73 -9.97
CA LYS A 157 59.37 -21.39 -9.41
C LYS A 157 59.41 -20.38 -10.55
N TYR A 158 58.75 -19.24 -10.35
CA TYR A 158 58.78 -18.15 -11.32
C TYR A 158 60.20 -17.63 -11.49
N CYS A 159 60.59 -17.40 -12.75
CA CYS A 159 61.85 -16.78 -13.13
C CYS A 159 61.60 -15.86 -14.31
N ASP A 160 62.15 -14.64 -14.28
CA ASP A 160 61.92 -13.59 -15.27
C ASP A 160 63.02 -13.51 -16.35
N ASP A 161 63.95 -14.47 -16.35
CA ASP A 161 65.00 -14.58 -17.35
C ASP A 161 64.62 -15.47 -18.54
N LEU A 162 65.41 -15.35 -19.61
CA LEU A 162 65.20 -16.12 -20.84
C LEU A 162 65.39 -17.62 -20.58
N ASP A 163 66.43 -17.98 -19.83
CA ASP A 163 66.79 -19.36 -19.49
C ASP A 163 65.66 -20.05 -18.70
N GLY A 164 65.05 -19.36 -17.74
CA GLY A 164 63.92 -19.86 -16.96
C GLY A 164 62.65 -20.01 -17.80
N THR A 165 62.46 -19.15 -18.81
CA THR A 165 61.37 -19.30 -19.77
C THR A 165 61.57 -20.52 -20.67
N GLU A 166 62.80 -20.75 -21.16
CA GLU A 166 63.15 -21.94 -21.97
C GLU A 166 62.98 -23.22 -21.15
N GLN A 167 63.48 -23.25 -19.92
CA GLN A 167 63.33 -24.38 -19.02
C GLN A 167 61.86 -24.71 -18.75
N LEU A 168 60.99 -23.70 -18.61
CA LEU A 168 59.56 -23.93 -18.42
C LEU A 168 58.95 -24.60 -19.66
N TRP A 169 59.28 -24.15 -20.87
CA TRP A 169 58.78 -24.78 -22.10
C TRP A 169 59.28 -26.22 -22.26
N GLU A 170 60.53 -26.51 -21.92
CA GLU A 170 61.04 -27.88 -21.92
C GLU A 170 60.27 -28.78 -20.94
N MET A 171 59.85 -28.26 -19.79
CA MET A 171 59.03 -29.01 -18.82
C MET A 171 57.59 -29.27 -19.30
N ILE A 172 57.07 -28.43 -20.20
CA ILE A 172 55.73 -28.56 -20.80
C ILE A 172 55.75 -29.60 -21.92
N ASP A 173 56.81 -29.64 -22.73
CA ASP A 173 56.96 -30.56 -23.87
C ASP A 173 57.35 -32.00 -23.46
N MET A 174 57.74 -32.23 -22.19
CA MET A 174 58.17 -33.52 -21.61
C MET A 174 57.08 -34.26 -20.82
#